data_AF-A0A2N5IPB3-F1
#
_entry.id   AF-A0A2N5IPB3-F1
#
_cell.length_a   1.000
_cell.length_b   1.000
_cell.length_c   1.000
_cell.angle_alpha   90.00
_cell.angle_beta   90.00
_cell.angle_gamma   90.00
#
_symmetry.space_group_name_H-M   'P 1'
#
loop_
_entity.id
_entity.type
_entity.pdbx_description
1 polymer ?
#
loop_
_entity_poly.entity_id
_entity_poly.type
_entity_poly.pdbx_seq_one_letter_code
_entity_poly.pdbx_strand_id
1 'polypeptide(L)'
;MSLKRFNGWTPADDDAVEWDETERMWMLALQSYENRICPLCGMDTRVCHDQDAFEALRLKGEVELCFAAYERNRALEEYRGSGSPDPNASGALTTSLTRKPVRI
;
A
#
# COMPACT_ATOMS: atom_id res chain seq x y z
N MET A 1 5.55 15.09 17.42
CA MET A 1 4.86 15.80 18.52
C MET A 1 3.43 16.08 18.09
N SER A 2 2.44 15.66 18.88
CA SER A 2 1.03 15.99 18.67
C SER A 2 0.55 16.70 19.92
N LEU A 3 0.21 17.98 19.79
CA LEU A 3 -0.39 18.77 20.87
C LEU A 3 -1.86 18.95 20.52
N LYS A 4 -2.75 18.36 21.32
CA LYS A 4 -4.20 18.48 21.06
C LYS A 4 -4.66 19.91 21.35
N ARG A 5 -5.50 20.43 20.46
CA ARG A 5 -6.19 21.72 20.63
C ARG A 5 -7.62 21.41 21.04
N PHE A 6 -8.02 21.80 22.24
CA PHE A 6 -9.38 21.65 22.73
C PHE A 6 -9.93 23.01 23.16
N ASN A 7 -11.16 23.33 22.77
CA ASN A 7 -11.93 24.48 23.26
C ASN A 7 -11.14 25.81 23.33
N GLY A 8 -10.38 26.14 22.27
CA GLY A 8 -9.65 27.40 22.18
C GLY A 8 -8.35 27.46 23.00
N TRP A 9 -7.98 26.39 23.72
CA TRP A 9 -6.67 26.28 24.34
C TRP A 9 -5.59 25.99 23.28
N THR A 10 -4.49 26.73 23.36
CA THR A 10 -3.31 26.57 22.51
C THR A 10 -2.10 26.36 23.42
N PRO A 11 -1.29 25.31 23.19
CA PRO A 11 -0.11 25.07 24.00
C PRO A 11 0.92 26.18 23.85
N ALA A 12 1.59 26.53 24.93
CA ALA A 12 2.77 27.37 24.96
C ALA A 12 4.03 26.54 24.65
N ASP A 13 5.13 27.20 24.25
CA ASP A 13 6.37 26.53 23.86
C ASP A 13 7.07 25.81 25.03
N ASP A 14 6.73 26.16 26.27
CA ASP A 14 7.25 25.57 27.51
C ASP A 14 6.32 24.51 28.13
N ASP A 15 5.17 24.25 27.51
CA ASP A 15 4.29 23.18 27.97
C ASP A 15 4.97 21.81 27.78
N ALA A 16 4.95 20.99 28.83
CA ALA A 16 5.44 19.62 28.74
C ALA A 16 4.66 18.86 27.67
N VAL A 17 5.37 18.09 26.84
CA VAL A 17 4.71 17.17 25.90
C VAL A 17 3.83 16.24 26.73
N GLU A 18 2.52 16.37 26.54
CA GLU A 18 1.53 15.72 27.41
C GLU A 18 1.67 14.20 27.40
N TRP A 19 2.10 13.62 26.28
CA TRP A 19 2.24 12.18 26.10
C TRP A 19 3.70 11.79 25.92
N ASP A 20 4.17 10.88 26.76
CA ASP A 20 5.43 10.21 26.52
C ASP A 20 5.33 9.26 25.31
N GLU A 21 6.46 8.71 24.87
CA GLU A 21 6.49 7.82 23.70
C GLU A 21 5.67 6.53 23.94
N THR A 22 5.57 6.07 25.19
CA THR A 22 4.78 4.89 25.57
C THR A 22 3.29 5.17 25.42
N GLU A 23 2.82 6.30 25.95
CA GLU A 23 1.44 6.74 25.89
C GLU A 23 0.99 6.99 24.44
N ARG A 24 1.88 7.56 23.62
CA ARG A 24 1.64 7.72 22.19
C ARG A 24 1.49 6.37 21.48
N MET A 25 2.36 5.39 21.79
CA MET A 25 2.28 4.06 21.21
C MET A 25 0.97 3.33 21.60
N TRP A 26 0.49 3.52 22.83
CA TRP A 26 -0.81 2.98 23.24
C TRP A 26 -1.97 3.58 22.46
N MET A 27 -1.96 4.88 22.19
CA MET A 27 -3.03 5.54 21.43
C MET A 27 -3.05 5.12 19.96
N LEU A 28 -1.89 4.88 19.36
CA LEU A 28 -1.78 4.29 18.02
C LEU A 28 -2.27 2.84 17.99
N ALA A 29 -1.91 2.03 18.99
CA ALA A 29 -2.38 0.65 19.10
C ALA A 29 -3.90 0.58 19.31
N LEU A 30 -4.45 1.48 20.13
CA LEU A 30 -5.90 1.60 20.34
C LEU A 30 -6.60 2.00 19.03
N GLN A 31 -6.06 2.97 18.28
CA GLN A 31 -6.60 3.35 16.98
C GLN A 31 -6.57 2.18 15.97
N SER A 32 -5.48 1.40 15.92
CA SER A 32 -5.41 0.20 15.07
C SER A 32 -6.44 -0.85 15.47
N TYR A 33 -6.64 -1.05 16.78
CA TYR A 33 -7.67 -1.93 17.32
C TYR A 33 -9.08 -1.44 16.96
N GLU A 34 -9.38 -0.15 17.13
CA GLU A 34 -10.67 0.46 16.80
C GLU A 34 -10.99 0.40 15.30
N ASN A 35 -9.98 0.60 14.45
CA ASN A 35 -10.12 0.46 13.01
C ASN A 35 -10.26 -0.99 12.55
N ARG A 36 -10.15 -1.95 13.48
CA ARG A 36 -10.15 -3.39 13.22
C ARG A 36 -9.11 -3.79 12.19
N ILE A 37 -7.96 -3.10 12.11
CA ILE A 37 -6.92 -3.42 11.14
C ILE A 37 -5.88 -4.30 11.83
N CYS A 38 -5.64 -5.49 11.30
CA CYS A 38 -4.59 -6.37 11.78
C CYS A 38 -3.22 -5.69 11.61
N PRO A 39 -2.42 -5.51 12.67
CA PRO A 39 -1.14 -4.81 12.57
C PRO A 39 -0.07 -5.62 11.81
N LEU A 40 -0.29 -6.91 11.59
CA LEU A 40 0.64 -7.78 10.87
C LEU A 40 0.38 -7.79 9.35
N CYS A 41 -0.89 -7.82 8.93
CA CYS A 41 -1.25 -8.02 7.52
C CYS A 41 -2.17 -6.94 6.93
N GLY A 42 -2.67 -6.01 7.74
CA GLY A 42 -3.54 -4.91 7.28
C GLY A 42 -5.01 -5.28 7.01
N MET A 43 -5.42 -6.53 7.26
CA MET A 43 -6.79 -7.01 7.02
C MET A 43 -7.75 -6.67 8.17
N ASP A 44 -9.07 -6.60 7.90
CA ASP A 44 -10.08 -6.50 8.97
C ASP A 44 -9.92 -7.68 9.95
N THR A 45 -9.79 -7.42 11.24
CA THR A 45 -9.53 -8.45 12.26
C THR A 45 -10.65 -9.46 12.39
N ARG A 46 -11.89 -9.13 11.98
CA ARG A 46 -13.01 -10.07 11.93
C ARG A 46 -12.89 -11.07 10.79
N VAL A 47 -12.07 -10.79 9.80
CA VAL A 47 -11.72 -11.73 8.72
C VAL A 47 -10.40 -12.40 9.04
N CYS A 48 -9.41 -11.65 9.54
CA CYS A 48 -8.08 -12.18 9.82
C CYS A 48 -8.05 -13.22 10.95
N HIS A 49 -8.93 -13.11 11.96
CA HIS A 49 -8.97 -14.02 13.11
C HIS A 49 -10.13 -15.03 13.05
N ASP A 50 -10.88 -15.06 11.95
CA ASP A 50 -12.01 -15.97 11.74
C ASP A 50 -11.68 -16.84 10.51
N GLN A 51 -11.44 -18.13 10.76
CA GLN A 51 -11.04 -19.07 9.73
C GLN A 51 -12.12 -19.22 8.64
N ASP A 52 -13.39 -19.35 9.02
CA ASP A 52 -14.49 -19.56 8.07
C ASP A 52 -14.70 -18.30 7.21
N ALA A 53 -14.61 -17.11 7.82
CA ALA A 53 -14.69 -15.85 7.10
C ALA A 53 -13.51 -15.68 6.11
N PHE A 54 -12.30 -16.05 6.52
CA PHE A 54 -11.13 -16.01 5.65
C PHE A 54 -11.23 -17.00 4.48
N GLU A 55 -11.67 -18.24 4.73
CA GLU A 55 -11.86 -19.25 3.71
C GLU A 55 -12.94 -18.82 2.69
N ALA A 56 -14.05 -18.25 3.16
CA ALA A 56 -15.09 -17.68 2.30
C ALA A 56 -14.59 -16.51 1.44
N LEU A 57 -13.73 -15.64 1.99
CA LEU A 57 -13.07 -14.57 1.22
C LEU A 57 -12.11 -15.17 0.19
N ARG A 58 -11.30 -16.15 0.58
CA ARG A 58 -10.32 -16.81 -0.30
C ARG A 58 -10.97 -17.49 -1.50
N LEU A 59 -12.12 -18.13 -1.29
CA LEU A 59 -12.92 -18.79 -2.34
C LEU A 59 -13.48 -17.79 -3.36
N LYS A 60 -13.74 -16.55 -2.93
CA LYS A 60 -14.24 -15.45 -3.79
C LYS A 60 -13.13 -14.51 -4.29
N GLY A 61 -11.89 -14.74 -3.86
CA GLY A 61 -10.75 -13.92 -4.25
C GLY A 61 -10.46 -14.12 -5.73
N GLU A 62 -10.89 -13.17 -6.56
CA GLU A 62 -10.50 -13.08 -7.96
C GLU A 62 -9.09 -12.49 -8.05
N VAL A 63 -8.19 -13.19 -8.74
CA VAL A 63 -6.88 -12.63 -9.08
C VAL A 63 -7.10 -11.69 -10.26
N GLU A 64 -7.23 -10.40 -9.98
CA GLU A 64 -7.25 -9.39 -11.03
C GLU A 64 -5.84 -9.17 -11.56
N LEU A 65 -5.69 -9.30 -12.89
CA LEU A 65 -4.46 -8.94 -13.58
C LEU A 65 -4.57 -7.52 -14.09
N CYS A 66 -3.60 -6.67 -13.75
CA CYS A 66 -3.42 -5.43 -14.48
C CYS A 66 -2.94 -5.76 -15.90
N PHE A 67 -3.86 -5.77 -16.87
CA PHE A 67 -3.55 -6.12 -18.26
C PHE A 67 -2.46 -5.21 -18.87
N ALA A 68 -2.37 -3.96 -18.43
CA ALA A 68 -1.28 -3.07 -18.85
C ALA A 68 0.09 -3.55 -18.34
N ALA A 69 0.19 -4.02 -17.09
CA ALA A 69 1.43 -4.57 -16.55
C ALA A 69 1.77 -5.92 -17.20
N TYR A 70 0.76 -6.76 -17.42
CA TYR A 70 0.90 -8.02 -18.16
C TYR A 70 1.49 -7.79 -19.56
N GLU A 71 0.88 -6.91 -20.35
CA GLU A 71 1.35 -6.59 -21.70
C GLU A 71 2.74 -5.94 -21.71
N ARG A 72 3.08 -5.17 -20.67
CA ARG A 72 4.44 -4.62 -20.52
C ARG A 72 5.49 -5.70 -20.33
N ASN A 73 5.20 -6.68 -19.49
CA ASN A 73 6.09 -7.82 -19.27
C ASN A 73 6.27 -8.62 -20.56
N ARG A 74 5.18 -8.89 -21.28
CA ARG A 74 5.21 -9.58 -22.57
C ARG A 74 6.07 -8.84 -23.60
N ALA A 75 5.86 -7.53 -23.78
CA ALA A 75 6.65 -6.74 -24.73
C ALA A 75 8.16 -6.69 -24.36
N LEU A 76 8.48 -6.70 -23.07
CA LEU A 76 9.86 -6.80 -22.60
C LEU A 76 10.50 -8.16 -22.92
N GLU A 77 9.75 -9.24 -22.78
CA GLU A 77 10.20 -10.59 -23.15
C GLU A 77 10.45 -10.70 -24.65
N GLU A 78 9.54 -10.19 -25.48
CA GLU A 78 9.70 -10.13 -26.94
C GLU A 78 10.94 -9.32 -27.33
N TYR A 79 11.14 -8.15 -26.71
CA TYR A 79 12.32 -7.32 -26.95
C TYR A 79 13.63 -8.05 -26.60
N ARG A 80 13.68 -8.73 -25.46
CA ARG A 80 14.83 -9.56 -25.05
C ARG A 80 15.08 -10.72 -26.02
N GLY A 81 14.01 -11.30 -26.56
CA GLY A 81 14.07 -12.38 -27.54
C GLY A 81 14.36 -11.94 -28.98
N SER A 82 14.40 -10.64 -29.28
CA SER A 82 14.53 -10.10 -30.64
C SER A 82 15.89 -10.33 -31.33
N GLY A 83 16.88 -10.88 -30.61
CA GLY A 83 18.23 -11.15 -31.13
C GLY A 83 19.17 -9.95 -31.15
N SER A 84 18.66 -8.74 -30.91
CA SER A 84 19.47 -7.52 -30.71
C SER A 84 18.90 -6.61 -29.60
N PRO A 85 18.71 -7.11 -28.37
CA PRO A 85 18.33 -6.24 -27.27
C PRO A 85 19.47 -5.27 -26.91
N ASP A 86 19.12 -4.08 -26.45
CA ASP A 86 20.07 -3.14 -25.85
C ASP A 86 20.65 -3.80 -24.58
N PRO A 87 21.99 -3.90 -24.44
CA PRO A 87 22.63 -4.54 -23.30
C PRO A 87 22.30 -3.87 -21.96
N ASN A 88 21.87 -2.61 -21.96
CA ASN A 88 21.49 -1.85 -20.76
C ASN A 88 19.99 -1.90 -20.47
N ALA A 89 19.19 -2.63 -21.25
CA ALA A 89 17.74 -2.73 -21.01
C ALA A 89 17.37 -3.60 -19.80
N SER A 90 18.31 -4.35 -19.25
CA SER A 90 18.08 -5.18 -18.05
C SER A 90 17.85 -4.30 -16.83
N GLY A 91 16.66 -4.40 -16.21
CA GLY A 91 16.28 -3.59 -15.05
C GLY A 91 15.85 -2.15 -15.36
N ALA A 92 15.87 -1.73 -16.64
CA ALA A 92 15.41 -0.42 -17.04
C ALA A 92 13.88 -0.28 -16.88
N LEU A 93 13.42 0.83 -16.29
CA LEU A 93 12.00 1.16 -16.22
C LEU A 93 11.48 1.50 -17.62
N THR A 94 10.54 0.70 -18.15
CA THR A 94 9.90 1.02 -19.43
C THR A 94 9.00 2.25 -19.28
N THR A 95 9.34 3.35 -19.93
CA THR A 95 8.62 4.63 -19.83
C THR A 95 7.53 4.82 -20.89
N SER A 96 7.56 4.05 -21.99
CA SER A 96 6.56 4.16 -23.07
C SER A 96 6.08 2.79 -23.56
N LEU A 97 5.06 2.26 -22.86
CA LEU A 97 4.19 1.18 -23.34
C LEU A 97 2.70 1.56 -23.25
N THR A 98 2.41 2.79 -22.78
CA THR A 98 1.12 3.44 -22.96
C THR A 98 0.89 3.59 -24.46
N ARG A 99 -0.24 3.08 -24.96
CA ARG A 99 -0.67 3.23 -26.36
C ARG A 99 -0.41 4.67 -26.79
N LYS A 100 0.52 4.90 -27.73
CA LYS A 100 0.71 6.23 -28.31
C LYS A 100 -0.66 6.67 -28.84
N PRO A 101 -1.14 7.88 -28.52
CA PRO A 101 -2.39 8.37 -29.08
C PRO A 101 -2.28 8.28 -30.61
N VAL A 102 -3.27 7.64 -31.24
CA VAL A 102 -3.35 7.58 -32.69
C VAL A 102 -3.51 9.03 -33.17
N ARG A 103 -2.50 9.56 -33.86
CA ARG A 103 -2.66 10.81 -34.60
C ARG A 103 -3.51 10.47 -35.82
N ILE A 104 -4.76 10.96 -35.80
CA ILE A 104 -5.64 11.01 -36.98
C ILE A 104 -5.15 12.15 -37.85
#